data_AF-A0A7S2J009-F1
#
_entry.id   AF-A0A7S2J009-F1
#
_cell.length_a   1.000
_cell.length_b   1.000
_cell.length_c   1.000
_cell.angle_alpha   90.00
_cell.angle_beta   90.00
_cell.angle_gamma   90.00
#
_symmetry.space_group_name_H-M   'P 1'
#
loop_
_entity.id
_entity.type
_entity.pdbx_description
1 polymer ?
#
loop_
_entity_poly.entity_id
_entity_poly.type
_entity_poly.pdbx_seq_one_letter_code
_entity_poly.pdbx_strand_id
1 'polypeptide(L)'
;DIVELMLLSTGWEGVVILVAGEIVINSTNLYGVGLAVVAFCDTALRVRLPRQGVTVVCGALGSALAAMGVLAHFMGFLGVLAVAFPPVAGIALCEYWLVRAFGAELSKSRGAGVLPPSAPSWLPATLVVWVSASLFGWFVKVGIPCLQSLFCAAALYYLAWRVGALRPVGVTYTETAPQQLEKGQP
;
A
#
# COMPACT_ATOMS: atom_id res chain seq x y z
N ASP A 1 -33.04 -5.33 10.58
CA ASP A 1 -31.72 -5.99 10.42
C ASP A 1 -31.43 -6.17 8.93
N ILE A 2 -30.20 -6.06 8.43
CA ILE A 2 -29.89 -6.23 6.99
C ILE A 2 -30.19 -7.67 6.54
N VAL A 3 -29.98 -8.66 7.42
CA VAL A 3 -30.30 -10.06 7.13
C VAL A 3 -31.80 -10.25 6.97
N GLU A 4 -32.59 -9.65 7.87
CA GLU A 4 -34.06 -9.67 7.79
C GLU A 4 -34.57 -8.99 6.51
N LEU A 5 -33.99 -7.86 6.14
CA LEU A 5 -34.30 -7.18 4.88
C LEU A 5 -34.02 -8.09 3.67
N MET A 6 -32.87 -8.75 3.66
CA MET A 6 -32.46 -9.68 2.60
C MET A 6 -33.36 -10.93 2.54
N LEU A 7 -33.79 -11.45 3.69
CA LEU A 7 -34.74 -12.57 3.76
C LEU A 7 -36.08 -12.20 3.14
N LEU A 8 -36.57 -10.99 3.41
CA LEU A 8 -37.86 -10.51 2.89
C LEU A 8 -37.78 -10.14 1.39
N SER A 9 -36.66 -9.62 0.90
CA SER A 9 -36.52 -9.18 -0.50
C SER A 9 -36.11 -10.30 -1.46
N THR A 10 -35.17 -11.14 -1.05
CA THR A 10 -34.45 -12.09 -1.91
C THR A 10 -34.52 -13.52 -1.42
N GLY A 11 -35.15 -13.77 -0.27
CA GLY A 11 -35.20 -15.10 0.33
C GLY A 11 -33.90 -15.50 1.02
N TRP A 12 -33.84 -16.77 1.41
CA TRP A 12 -32.69 -17.35 2.10
C TRP A 12 -31.47 -17.48 1.17
N GLU A 13 -31.69 -17.57 -0.15
CA GLU A 13 -30.66 -17.62 -1.17
C GLU A 13 -29.80 -16.35 -1.15
N GLY A 14 -30.45 -15.18 -1.02
CA GLY A 14 -29.76 -13.89 -0.90
C GLY A 14 -28.87 -13.82 0.33
N VAL A 15 -29.33 -14.38 1.45
CA VAL A 15 -28.53 -14.46 2.69
C VAL A 15 -27.31 -15.37 2.51
N VAL A 16 -27.47 -16.52 1.85
CA VAL A 16 -26.34 -17.43 1.58
C VAL A 16 -25.28 -16.74 0.71
N ILE A 17 -25.70 -16.04 -0.34
CA ILE A 17 -24.79 -15.29 -1.21
C ILE A 17 -24.07 -14.18 -0.44
N LEU A 18 -24.80 -13.42 0.40
CA LEU A 18 -24.22 -12.36 1.23
C LEU A 18 -23.14 -12.92 2.17
N VAL A 19 -23.47 -13.98 2.92
CA VAL A 19 -22.54 -14.64 3.85
C VAL A 19 -21.32 -15.20 3.11
N ALA A 20 -21.52 -15.84 1.95
CA ALA A 20 -20.41 -16.32 1.13
C ALA A 20 -19.50 -15.18 0.67
N GLY A 21 -20.08 -14.04 0.26
CA GLY A 21 -19.33 -12.83 -0.10
C GLY A 21 -18.49 -12.29 1.06
N GLU A 22 -19.07 -12.21 2.26
CA GLU A 22 -18.36 -11.79 3.46
C GLU A 22 -17.22 -12.74 3.83
N ILE A 23 -17.43 -14.06 3.72
CA ILE A 23 -16.39 -15.07 3.94
C ILE A 23 -15.23 -14.87 2.96
N VAL A 24 -15.51 -14.66 1.67
CA VAL A 24 -14.47 -14.44 0.65
C VAL A 24 -13.69 -13.16 0.92
N ILE A 25 -14.38 -12.06 1.25
CA ILE A 25 -13.75 -10.77 1.54
C ILE A 25 -12.88 -10.87 2.81
N ASN A 26 -13.41 -11.45 3.89
CA ASN A 26 -12.68 -11.61 5.15
C ASN A 26 -11.47 -12.55 4.99
N SER A 27 -11.63 -13.65 4.24
CA SER A 27 -10.53 -14.58 3.94
C SER A 27 -9.41 -13.90 3.16
N THR A 28 -9.76 -13.04 2.20
CA THR A 28 -8.79 -12.27 1.41
C THR A 28 -8.06 -11.23 2.29
N ASN A 29 -8.80 -10.52 3.15
CA ASN A 29 -8.21 -9.58 4.10
C ASN A 29 -7.29 -10.27 5.10
N LEU A 30 -7.69 -11.43 5.62
CA LEU A 30 -6.90 -12.22 6.57
C LEU A 30 -5.63 -12.79 5.91
N TYR A 31 -5.73 -13.24 4.66
CA TYR A 31 -4.57 -13.64 3.85
C TYR A 31 -3.59 -12.48 3.69
N GLY A 32 -4.10 -11.28 3.34
CA GLY A 32 -3.30 -10.08 3.12
C GLY A 32 -2.55 -9.65 4.39
N VAL A 33 -3.26 -9.56 5.52
CA VAL A 33 -2.64 -9.24 6.82
C VAL A 33 -1.63 -10.30 7.23
N GLY A 34 -1.95 -11.59 7.07
CA GLY A 34 -1.03 -12.68 7.41
C GLY A 34 0.29 -12.60 6.62
N LEU A 35 0.23 -12.31 5.32
CA LEU A 35 1.41 -12.10 4.50
C LEU A 35 2.20 -10.86 4.92
N ALA A 36 1.51 -9.74 5.16
CA ALA A 36 2.13 -8.49 5.57
C ALA A 36 2.89 -8.63 6.90
N VAL A 37 2.30 -9.32 7.89
CA VAL A 37 2.94 -9.56 9.19
C VAL A 37 4.15 -10.48 9.05
N VAL A 38 4.04 -11.57 8.28
CA VAL A 38 5.19 -12.46 8.02
C VAL A 38 6.34 -11.70 7.34
N ALA A 39 6.04 -10.92 6.30
CA ALA A 39 7.03 -10.13 5.57
C ALA A 39 7.68 -9.06 6.46
N PHE A 40 6.89 -8.39 7.29
CA PHE A 40 7.39 -7.41 8.25
C PHE A 40 8.32 -8.06 9.27
N CYS A 41 7.93 -9.18 9.88
CA CYS A 41 8.77 -9.87 10.85
C CYS A 41 10.08 -10.38 10.24
N ASP A 42 10.04 -10.89 9.01
CA ASP A 42 11.25 -11.34 8.30
C ASP A 42 12.17 -10.16 7.94
N THR A 43 11.62 -9.05 7.47
CA THR A 43 12.41 -7.89 7.00
C THR A 43 12.90 -7.01 8.15
N ALA A 44 12.02 -6.65 9.09
CA ALA A 44 12.29 -5.67 10.14
C ALA A 44 12.89 -6.33 11.40
N LEU A 45 12.38 -7.49 11.79
CA LEU A 45 12.81 -8.19 13.00
C LEU A 45 13.81 -9.32 12.71
N ARG A 46 14.01 -9.68 11.44
CA ARG A 46 14.79 -10.85 11.00
C ARG A 46 14.32 -12.17 11.63
N VAL A 47 13.01 -12.27 11.90
CA VAL A 47 12.36 -13.45 12.47
C VAL A 47 11.43 -14.08 11.45
N ARG A 48 11.65 -15.37 11.16
CA ARG A 48 10.79 -16.15 10.27
C ARG A 48 9.63 -16.77 11.04
N LEU A 49 8.42 -16.30 10.74
CA LEU A 49 7.20 -16.82 11.36
C LEU A 49 6.47 -17.79 10.42
N PRO A 50 5.89 -18.88 10.95
CA PRO A 50 5.07 -19.78 10.16
C PRO A 50 3.77 -19.08 9.76
N ARG A 51 3.53 -18.97 8.45
CA ARG A 51 2.38 -18.27 7.88
C ARG A 51 1.04 -18.76 8.45
N GLN A 52 0.88 -20.07 8.64
CA GLN A 52 -0.35 -20.66 9.18
C GLN A 52 -0.63 -20.13 10.59
N GLY A 53 0.37 -20.15 11.48
CA GLY A 53 0.23 -19.65 12.85
C GLY A 53 -0.11 -18.15 12.90
N VAL A 54 0.57 -17.34 12.09
CA VAL A 54 0.29 -15.90 12.00
C VAL A 54 -1.14 -15.64 11.55
N THR A 55 -1.63 -16.40 10.56
CA THR A 55 -2.99 -16.26 10.04
C THR A 55 -4.04 -16.56 11.11
N VAL A 56 -3.86 -17.65 11.87
CA VAL A 56 -4.77 -18.02 12.98
C VAL A 56 -4.77 -16.96 14.07
N VAL A 57 -3.60 -16.49 14.49
CA VAL A 57 -3.47 -15.44 15.52
C VAL A 57 -4.12 -14.14 15.06
N CYS A 58 -3.87 -13.70 13.83
CA CYS A 58 -4.49 -12.48 13.30
C CYS A 58 -6.02 -12.61 13.22
N GLY A 59 -6.54 -13.78 12.83
CA GLY A 59 -7.98 -14.03 12.75
C GLY A 59 -8.64 -14.02 14.13
N ALA A 60 -8.00 -14.65 15.12
CA ALA A 60 -8.47 -14.64 16.49
C ALA A 60 -8.48 -13.21 17.09
N LEU A 61 -7.39 -12.45 16.89
CA LEU A 61 -7.30 -11.07 17.35
C LEU A 61 -8.33 -10.17 16.66
N GLY A 62 -8.49 -10.28 15.34
CA GLY A 62 -9.50 -9.52 14.59
C GLY A 62 -10.92 -9.81 15.07
N SER A 63 -11.24 -11.09 15.31
CA SER A 63 -12.54 -11.50 15.84
C SER A 63 -12.78 -11.00 17.26
N ALA A 64 -11.76 -11.03 18.12
CA ALA A 64 -11.84 -10.48 19.48
C ALA A 64 -12.05 -8.96 19.46
N LEU A 65 -11.31 -8.23 18.63
CA LEU A 65 -11.49 -6.78 18.44
C LEU A 65 -12.89 -6.44 17.92
N ALA A 66 -13.43 -7.24 16.99
CA ALA A 66 -14.79 -7.11 16.50
C ALA A 66 -15.81 -7.29 17.64
N ALA A 67 -15.66 -8.32 18.46
CA ALA A 67 -16.52 -8.57 19.62
C ALA A 67 -16.45 -7.44 20.67
N MET A 68 -15.30 -6.77 20.80
CA MET A 68 -15.13 -5.61 21.67
C MET A 68 -15.69 -4.29 21.10
N GLY A 69 -16.33 -4.31 19.93
CA GLY A 69 -17.01 -3.13 19.39
C GLY A 69 -16.10 -2.15 18.64
N VAL A 70 -14.97 -2.61 18.10
CA VAL A 70 -14.06 -1.76 17.28
C VAL A 70 -14.77 -1.09 16.10
N LEU A 71 -15.92 -1.62 15.68
CA LEU A 71 -16.76 -1.07 14.62
C LEU A 71 -17.09 0.42 14.83
N ALA A 72 -17.31 0.86 16.08
CA ALA A 72 -17.59 2.26 16.40
C ALA A 72 -16.41 3.19 16.04
N HIS A 73 -15.19 2.66 16.02
CA HIS A 73 -13.95 3.40 15.73
C HIS A 73 -13.57 3.28 14.25
N PHE A 74 -14.23 2.37 13.52
CA PHE A 74 -13.90 2.03 12.14
C PHE A 74 -14.11 3.22 11.19
N MET A 75 -15.16 4.03 11.38
CA MET A 75 -15.39 5.20 10.53
C MET A 75 -14.28 6.24 10.64
N GLY A 76 -13.79 6.52 11.85
CA GLY A 76 -12.65 7.43 12.05
C GLY A 76 -11.37 6.88 11.42
N PHE A 77 -11.12 5.58 11.60
CA PHE A 77 -10.02 4.87 10.96
C PHE A 77 -10.09 4.94 9.42
N LEU A 78 -11.25 4.64 8.83
CA LEU A 78 -11.48 4.77 7.39
C LEU A 78 -11.26 6.20 6.90
N GLY A 79 -11.66 7.21 7.68
CA GLY A 79 -11.39 8.61 7.36
C GLY A 79 -9.90 8.90 7.23
N VAL A 80 -9.07 8.38 8.14
CA VAL A 80 -7.60 8.51 8.06
C VAL A 80 -7.06 7.76 6.85
N LEU A 81 -7.51 6.53 6.61
CA LEU A 81 -7.06 5.74 5.45
C LEU A 81 -7.42 6.42 4.12
N ALA A 82 -8.60 7.03 4.05
CA ALA A 82 -9.09 7.72 2.87
C ALA A 82 -8.21 8.91 2.48
N VAL A 83 -7.46 9.51 3.40
CA VAL A 83 -6.56 10.63 3.09
C VAL A 83 -5.09 10.21 3.03
N ALA A 84 -4.68 9.16 3.76
CA ALA A 84 -3.29 8.73 3.89
C ALA A 84 -2.81 7.83 2.74
N PHE A 85 -3.65 6.95 2.21
CA PHE A 85 -3.25 6.04 1.12
C PHE A 85 -3.19 6.71 -0.27
N PRO A 86 -4.16 7.54 -0.69
CA PRO A 86 -4.20 8.06 -2.06
C PRO A 86 -2.99 8.91 -2.47
N PRO A 87 -2.33 9.70 -1.59
CA PRO A 87 -1.11 10.42 -1.94
C PRO A 87 0.00 9.54 -2.51
N VAL A 88 0.12 8.29 -2.05
CA VAL A 88 1.11 7.33 -2.57
C VAL A 88 0.85 7.05 -4.05
N ALA A 89 -0.41 6.81 -4.41
CA ALA A 89 -0.81 6.62 -5.80
C ALA A 89 -0.61 7.90 -6.63
N GLY A 90 -0.94 9.07 -6.07
CA GLY A 90 -0.73 10.36 -6.73
C GLY A 90 0.74 10.63 -7.08
N ILE A 91 1.65 10.38 -6.13
CA ILE A 91 3.11 10.48 -6.35
C ILE A 91 3.55 9.49 -7.43
N ALA A 92 3.15 8.22 -7.33
CA ALA A 92 3.54 7.18 -8.27
C ALA A 92 3.07 7.47 -9.70
N LEU A 93 1.81 7.89 -9.87
CA LEU A 93 1.26 8.28 -11.18
C LEU A 93 1.99 9.49 -11.76
N CYS A 94 2.27 10.51 -10.93
CA CYS A 94 2.99 11.69 -11.37
C CYS A 94 4.43 11.37 -11.79
N GLU A 95 5.13 10.52 -11.03
CA GLU A 95 6.49 10.08 -11.38
C GLU A 95 6.48 9.26 -12.68
N TYR A 96 5.54 8.35 -12.85
CA TYR A 96 5.48 7.49 -14.02
C TYR A 96 5.13 8.25 -15.31
N TRP A 97 4.14 9.14 -15.26
CA TRP A 97 3.60 9.77 -16.48
C TRP A 97 4.18 11.16 -16.77
N LEU A 98 4.43 12.00 -15.76
CA LEU A 98 4.79 13.41 -15.95
C LEU A 98 6.28 13.68 -15.71
N VAL A 99 6.77 13.33 -14.52
CA VAL A 99 8.10 13.74 -14.05
C VAL A 99 9.20 12.85 -14.64
N ARG A 100 9.02 11.53 -14.56
CA ARG A 100 9.94 10.50 -15.08
C ARG A 100 11.40 10.76 -14.68
N ALA A 101 11.63 11.27 -13.46
CA ALA A 101 12.95 11.66 -12.99
C ALA A 101 13.93 10.48 -13.01
N PHE A 102 13.42 9.27 -12.71
CA PHE A 102 14.21 8.03 -12.74
C PHE A 102 13.97 7.18 -13.99
N GLY A 103 13.26 7.71 -15.00
CA GLY A 103 12.85 6.97 -16.19
C GLY A 103 14.01 6.61 -17.14
N ALA A 104 15.10 7.38 -17.13
CA ALA A 104 16.25 7.13 -18.01
C ALA A 104 16.99 5.82 -17.65
N GLU A 105 17.25 5.59 -16.36
CA GLU A 105 17.85 4.34 -15.87
C GLU A 105 16.94 3.14 -16.13
N LEU A 106 15.65 3.30 -15.85
CA LEU A 106 14.62 2.29 -16.09
C LEU A 106 14.53 1.90 -17.58
N SER A 107 14.64 2.87 -18.49
CA SER A 107 14.60 2.63 -19.94
C SER A 107 15.84 1.89 -20.46
N LYS A 108 17.03 2.18 -19.89
CA LYS A 108 18.28 1.47 -20.22
C LYS A 108 18.22 0.02 -19.78
N SER A 109 17.73 -0.24 -18.57
CA SER A 109 17.62 -1.61 -18.04
C SER A 109 16.47 -2.40 -18.69
N ARG A 110 15.39 -1.72 -19.14
CA ARG A 110 14.28 -2.34 -19.88
C ARG A 110 14.75 -3.02 -21.17
N GLY A 111 15.71 -2.45 -21.89
CA GLY A 111 16.27 -3.06 -23.11
C GLY A 111 16.99 -4.39 -22.86
N ALA A 112 17.48 -4.60 -21.64
CA ALA A 112 18.14 -5.83 -21.21
C ALA A 112 17.23 -6.77 -20.40
N GLY A 113 15.96 -6.42 -20.20
CA GLY A 113 15.00 -7.22 -19.41
C GLY A 113 15.32 -7.33 -17.92
N VAL A 114 16.27 -6.52 -17.42
CA VAL A 114 16.72 -6.53 -16.02
C VAL A 114 16.23 -5.30 -15.27
N LEU A 115 16.11 -5.42 -13.95
CA LEU A 115 15.86 -4.25 -13.10
C LEU A 115 17.09 -3.34 -13.07
N PRO A 116 16.92 -2.02 -12.84
CA PRO A 116 18.06 -1.14 -12.63
C PRO A 116 19.00 -1.66 -11.55
N PRO A 117 20.32 -1.53 -11.73
CA PRO A 117 21.30 -2.04 -10.77
C PRO A 117 21.25 -1.30 -9.43
N SER A 118 20.72 -0.08 -9.43
CA SER A 118 20.62 0.78 -8.26
C SER A 118 19.30 1.54 -8.25
N ALA A 119 18.75 1.75 -7.06
CA ALA A 119 17.66 2.68 -6.82
C ALA A 119 18.03 3.61 -5.66
N PRO A 120 17.53 4.87 -5.66
CA PRO A 120 17.60 5.72 -4.48
C PRO A 120 17.04 5.02 -3.24
N SER A 121 17.82 4.99 -2.16
CA SER A 121 17.34 4.34 -0.94
C SER A 121 16.27 5.16 -0.22
N TRP A 122 16.30 6.49 -0.37
CA TRP A 122 15.35 7.36 0.31
C TRP A 122 15.15 8.70 -0.43
N LEU A 123 13.90 9.17 -0.50
CA LEU A 123 13.54 10.49 -1.03
C LEU A 123 12.74 11.28 0.04
N PRO A 124 13.41 12.03 0.95
CA PRO A 124 12.72 12.75 2.03
C PRO A 124 11.63 13.71 1.50
N ALA A 125 11.83 14.32 0.33
CA ALA A 125 10.82 15.17 -0.32
C ALA A 125 9.49 14.44 -0.56
N THR A 126 9.51 13.15 -0.94
CA THR A 126 8.26 12.37 -1.12
C THR A 126 7.49 12.17 0.18
N LEU A 127 8.20 12.04 1.30
CA LEU A 127 7.57 11.91 2.62
C LEU A 127 6.90 13.23 3.03
N VAL A 128 7.56 14.37 2.78
CA VAL A 128 6.98 15.69 3.03
C VAL A 128 5.75 15.93 2.15
N VAL A 129 5.82 15.57 0.87
CA VAL A 129 4.66 15.64 -0.05
C VAL A 129 3.52 14.76 0.44
N TRP A 130 3.81 13.53 0.85
CA TRP A 130 2.83 12.58 1.36
C TRP A 130 2.11 13.12 2.61
N VAL A 131 2.85 13.61 3.61
CA VAL A 131 2.26 14.21 4.83
C VAL A 131 1.42 15.42 4.45
N SER A 132 1.96 16.34 3.65
CA SER A 132 1.30 17.59 3.28
C SER A 132 -0.02 17.34 2.54
N ALA A 133 -0.02 16.41 1.59
CA ALA A 133 -1.20 16.05 0.83
C ALA A 133 -2.25 15.31 1.68
N SER A 134 -1.80 14.47 2.61
CA SER A 134 -2.70 13.79 3.57
C SER A 134 -3.39 14.80 4.50
N LEU A 135 -2.63 15.76 5.04
CA LEU A 135 -3.18 16.84 5.86
C LEU A 135 -4.13 17.73 5.05
N PHE A 136 -3.79 18.05 3.81
CA PHE A 136 -4.66 18.80 2.92
C PHE A 136 -6.00 18.10 2.71
N GLY A 137 -5.99 16.80 2.39
CA GLY A 137 -7.22 16.00 2.25
C GLY A 137 -8.03 15.89 3.54
N TRP A 138 -7.38 15.96 4.71
CA TRP A 138 -8.06 15.93 6.01
C TRP A 138 -8.73 17.27 6.37
N PHE A 139 -8.03 18.39 6.18
CA PHE A 139 -8.51 19.71 6.62
C PHE A 139 -9.41 20.41 5.60
N VAL A 140 -9.19 20.19 4.30
CA VAL A 140 -9.95 20.86 3.25
C VAL A 140 -11.16 20.01 2.87
N LYS A 141 -12.33 20.34 3.41
CA LYS A 141 -13.57 19.55 3.25
C LYS A 141 -14.34 19.81 1.94
N VAL A 142 -13.63 20.11 0.85
CA VAL A 142 -14.25 20.45 -0.44
C VAL A 142 -14.25 19.23 -1.36
N GLY A 143 -15.41 18.59 -1.51
CA GLY A 143 -15.55 17.41 -2.36
C GLY A 143 -15.09 16.13 -1.66
N ILE A 144 -14.42 15.24 -2.40
CA ILE A 144 -14.04 13.91 -1.92
C ILE A 144 -12.59 13.95 -1.37
N PRO A 145 -12.38 13.74 -0.06
CA PRO A 145 -11.05 13.83 0.58
C PRO A 145 -9.95 12.99 -0.10
N CYS A 146 -10.32 11.79 -0.53
CA CYS A 146 -9.43 10.87 -1.24
C CYS A 146 -8.91 11.42 -2.57
N LEU A 147 -9.77 12.11 -3.34
CA LEU A 147 -9.36 12.74 -4.60
C LEU A 147 -8.48 13.95 -4.35
N GLN A 148 -8.82 14.76 -3.34
CA GLN A 148 -8.03 15.94 -2.98
C GLN A 148 -6.62 15.57 -2.56
N SER A 149 -6.45 14.56 -1.69
CA SER A 149 -5.12 14.13 -1.25
C SER A 149 -4.32 13.52 -2.41
N LEU A 150 -4.96 12.76 -3.30
CA LEU A 150 -4.33 12.21 -4.50
C LEU A 150 -3.81 13.30 -5.45
N PHE A 151 -4.67 14.24 -5.85
CA PHE A 151 -4.29 15.30 -6.78
C PHE A 151 -3.33 16.31 -6.15
N CYS A 152 -3.49 16.63 -4.87
CA CYS A 152 -2.55 17.46 -4.13
C CYS A 152 -1.16 16.83 -4.10
N ALA A 153 -1.07 15.51 -3.86
CA ALA A 153 0.20 14.81 -3.86
C ALA A 153 0.88 14.83 -5.23
N ALA A 154 0.13 14.59 -6.30
CA ALA A 154 0.65 14.68 -7.67
C ALA A 154 1.18 16.09 -7.99
N ALA A 155 0.41 17.14 -7.64
CA ALA A 155 0.81 18.53 -7.86
C ALA A 155 2.05 18.92 -7.04
N LEU A 156 2.08 18.59 -5.75
CA LEU A 156 3.21 18.89 -4.87
C LEU A 156 4.47 18.12 -5.30
N TYR A 157 4.34 16.86 -5.75
CA TYR A 157 5.46 16.09 -6.28
C TYR A 157 6.03 16.71 -7.56
N TYR A 158 5.16 17.12 -8.49
CA TYR A 158 5.57 17.83 -9.70
C TYR A 158 6.30 19.15 -9.37
N LEU A 159 5.81 19.92 -8.40
CA LEU A 159 6.46 21.14 -7.95
C LEU A 159 7.83 20.86 -7.30
N ALA A 160 7.92 19.83 -6.45
CA ALA A 160 9.18 19.41 -5.83
C ALA A 160 10.22 19.00 -6.88
N TRP A 161 9.80 18.34 -7.96
CA TRP A 161 10.66 18.08 -9.11
C TRP A 161 11.11 19.36 -9.81
N ARG A 162 10.18 20.26 -10.13
CA ARG A 162 10.46 21.53 -10.82
C ARG A 162 11.50 22.39 -10.11
N VAL A 163 11.51 22.39 -8.78
CA VAL A 163 12.48 23.16 -7.97
C VAL A 163 13.75 22.37 -7.61
N GLY A 164 13.90 21.13 -8.10
CA GLY A 164 15.06 20.29 -7.83
C GLY A 164 15.16 19.79 -6.37
N ALA A 165 14.02 19.71 -5.67
CA ALA A 165 13.95 19.23 -4.29
C ALA A 165 13.96 17.69 -4.19
N LEU A 166 13.77 16.98 -5.30
CA LEU A 166 13.87 15.51 -5.37
C LEU A 166 15.34 15.07 -5.31
N ARG A 167 15.95 15.19 -4.13
CA ARG A 167 17.33 14.77 -3.88
C ARG A 167 17.33 13.35 -3.30
N PRO A 168 17.76 12.34 -4.07
CA PRO A 168 17.89 10.99 -3.55
C PRO A 168 18.98 10.93 -2.49
N VAL A 169 18.73 10.19 -1.41
CA VAL A 169 19.67 9.92 -0.34
C VAL A 169 19.97 8.43 -0.33
N GLY A 170 21.25 8.09 -0.40
CA GLY A 170 21.76 6.72 -0.44
C GLY A 170 21.36 5.94 -1.69
N VAL A 171 21.97 4.77 -1.85
CA VAL A 171 21.78 3.89 -3.01
C VAL A 171 21.57 2.48 -2.49
N THR A 172 20.49 1.84 -2.91
CA THR A 172 20.25 0.42 -2.68
C THR A 172 20.50 -0.31 -3.99
N TYR A 173 21.32 -1.36 -3.92
CA TYR A 173 21.62 -2.20 -5.07
C TYR A 173 20.61 -3.34 -5.16
N THR A 174 20.15 -3.63 -6.37
CA THR A 174 19.29 -4.77 -6.62
C THR A 174 20.15 -6.03 -6.53
N GLU A 175 19.75 -7.02 -5.73
CA GLU A 175 20.48 -8.30 -5.48
C GLU A 175 20.69 -9.18 -6.74
N THR A 176 20.40 -8.70 -7.95
CA THR A 176 20.46 -9.45 -9.20
C THR A 176 21.61 -9.06 -10.13
N ALA A 177 22.72 -8.51 -9.62
CA ALA A 177 23.96 -8.31 -10.39
C ALA A 177 25.18 -8.85 -9.61
N PRO A 178 26.08 -9.65 -10.22
CA PRO A 178 25.94 -11.10 -10.42
C PRO A 178 26.84 -11.94 -9.49
N GLN A 179 26.25 -12.88 -8.73
CA GLN A 179 26.99 -14.03 -8.15
C GLN A 179 27.25 -15.16 -9.18
N GLN A 180 26.95 -14.92 -10.46
CA GLN A 180 27.20 -15.89 -11.54
C GLN A 180 28.59 -15.77 -12.20
N LEU A 181 29.43 -14.82 -11.79
CA LEU A 181 30.81 -14.69 -12.33
C LEU A 181 31.88 -15.44 -11.52
N GLU A 182 31.56 -15.99 -10.34
CA GLU A 182 32.56 -16.66 -9.49
C GLU A 182 32.57 -18.20 -9.61
N LYS A 183 31.71 -18.79 -10.45
CA LYS A 183 31.67 -20.24 -10.72
C LYS A 183 32.17 -20.65 -12.11
N GLY A 184 32.94 -19.78 -12.76
CA GLY A 184 33.41 -20.00 -14.12
C GLY A 184 34.77 -19.36 -14.38
N GLN A 185 35.81 -19.81 -13.67
CA GLN A 185 37.20 -19.73 -14.15
C GLN A 185 37.92 -21.02 -13.74
N PRO A 186 38.81 -21.52 -14.62
CA PRO A 186 39.08 -22.94 -14.87
C PRO A 186 39.69 -23.71 -13.69
#